data_AF-A0A7Z9S1T1-F1
#
_entry.id   AF-A0A7Z9S1T1-F1
#
_cell.length_a   1.000
_cell.length_b   1.000
_cell.length_c   1.000
_cell.angle_alpha   90.00
_cell.angle_beta   90.00
_cell.angle_gamma   90.00
#
_symmetry.space_group_name_H-M   'P 1'
#
loop_
_entity.id
_entity.type
_entity.pdbx_description
1 polymer ?
#
loop_
_entity_poly.entity_id
_entity_poly.type
_entity_poly.pdbx_seq_one_letter_code
_entity_poly.pdbx_strand_id
1 'polypeptide(L)'
;MIQGTGSDVGKSLLVAGLGRAYRARGLRVRPFKPQNMSNNAAVTPGGGEIGRAQALQAKAMGAELSVHMNPVLLKPQSETGAQVIVQGHMEGTAQAKDYHALKPKLLPRVLESFHIVAGDADLVLIEGAGSPAEANLREGDIANMGFAEAANVPVVLCADIERGGVLASIVGTHALLSPTE
;
A
#
# COMPACT_ATOMS: atom_id res chain seq x y z
N MET A 1 -2.35 -9.56 -1.50
CA MET A 1 -2.47 -8.21 -0.92
C MET A 1 -3.24 -8.28 0.38
N ILE A 2 -2.77 -7.59 1.41
CA ILE A 2 -3.41 -7.51 2.73
C ILE A 2 -4.11 -6.15 2.83
N GLN A 3 -5.43 -6.17 2.83
CA GLN A 3 -6.27 -5.00 3.04
C GLN A 3 -6.88 -5.07 4.44
N GLY A 4 -7.44 -3.96 4.94
CA GLY A 4 -7.94 -3.89 6.31
C GLY A 4 -9.42 -3.58 6.32
N THR A 5 -10.15 -3.92 7.38
CA THR A 5 -11.50 -3.38 7.59
C THR A 5 -11.48 -1.89 7.98
N GLY A 6 -10.30 -1.32 8.19
CA GLY A 6 -10.07 0.09 8.51
C GLY A 6 -8.58 0.42 8.62
N SER A 7 -8.31 1.66 9.04
CA SER A 7 -6.97 2.09 9.46
C SER A 7 -6.59 1.42 10.80
N ASP A 8 -5.28 1.23 11.02
CA ASP A 8 -4.72 0.74 12.29
C ASP A 8 -5.22 -0.64 12.78
N VAL A 9 -5.69 -1.49 11.86
CA VAL A 9 -6.01 -2.92 12.14
C VAL A 9 -4.77 -3.83 12.18
N GLY A 10 -3.56 -3.26 12.21
CA GLY A 10 -2.31 -4.02 12.31
C GLY A 10 -1.69 -4.52 10.99
N LYS A 11 -2.19 -4.08 9.82
CA LYS A 11 -1.71 -4.51 8.49
C LYS A 11 -0.18 -4.49 8.36
N SER A 12 0.45 -3.36 8.71
CA SER A 12 1.89 -3.17 8.48
C SER A 12 2.73 -4.15 9.29
N LEU A 13 2.33 -4.45 10.53
CA LEU A 13 2.97 -5.46 11.37
C LEU A 13 2.72 -6.87 10.86
N LEU A 14 1.50 -7.18 10.41
CA LEU A 14 1.16 -8.47 9.83
C LEU A 14 1.99 -8.76 8.57
N VAL A 15 2.12 -7.79 7.67
CA VAL A 15 2.98 -7.87 6.48
C VAL A 15 4.44 -8.08 6.87
N ALA A 16 4.96 -7.34 7.86
CA ALA A 16 6.34 -7.50 8.32
C ALA A 16 6.59 -8.88 8.95
N GLY A 17 5.67 -9.37 9.78
CA GLY A 17 5.74 -10.67 10.43
C GLY A 17 5.69 -11.83 9.43
N LEU A 18 4.73 -11.80 8.50
CA LEU A 18 4.67 -12.78 7.41
C LEU A 18 5.92 -12.72 6.54
N GLY A 19 6.40 -11.52 6.21
CA GLY A 19 7.63 -11.34 5.44
C GLY A 19 8.84 -11.99 6.10
N ARG A 20 9.01 -11.76 7.41
CA ARG A 20 10.05 -12.42 8.20
C ARG A 20 9.91 -13.93 8.19
N ALA A 21 8.70 -14.43 8.37
CA ALA A 21 8.40 -15.86 8.43
C ALA A 21 8.72 -16.57 7.10
N TYR A 22 8.35 -15.99 5.96
CA TYR A 22 8.64 -16.55 4.64
C TYR A 22 10.12 -16.43 4.28
N ARG A 23 10.78 -15.32 4.63
CA ARG A 23 12.24 -15.19 4.47
C ARG A 23 13.00 -16.24 5.28
N ALA A 24 12.59 -16.51 6.52
CA ALA A 24 13.18 -17.55 7.35
C ALA A 24 13.03 -18.97 6.77
N ARG A 25 12.10 -19.15 5.82
CA ARG A 25 11.89 -20.39 5.06
C ARG A 25 12.60 -20.40 3.71
N GLY A 26 13.49 -19.44 3.47
CA GLY A 26 14.36 -19.39 2.28
C GLY A 26 13.80 -18.62 1.09
N LEU A 27 12.60 -18.02 1.18
CA LEU A 27 12.04 -17.23 0.09
C LEU A 27 12.67 -15.83 0.00
N ARG A 28 12.87 -15.34 -1.23
CA ARG A 28 13.13 -13.93 -1.53
C ARG A 28 11.82 -13.16 -1.46
N VAL A 29 11.54 -12.59 -0.29
CA VAL A 29 10.32 -11.82 -0.05
C VAL A 29 10.57 -10.34 -0.26
N ARG A 30 9.63 -9.64 -0.90
CA ARG A 30 9.65 -8.19 -1.06
C ARG A 30 8.35 -7.55 -0.55
N PRO A 31 8.43 -6.37 0.10
CA PRO A 31 7.24 -5.61 0.45
C PRO A 31 6.82 -4.74 -0.72
N PHE A 32 5.53 -4.48 -0.82
CA PHE A 32 5.00 -3.47 -1.73
C PHE A 32 3.81 -2.75 -1.09
N LYS A 33 3.77 -1.42 -1.21
CA LYS A 33 2.60 -0.63 -0.83
C LYS A 33 2.31 0.36 -1.96
N PRO A 34 1.26 0.13 -2.76
CA PRO A 34 0.99 0.91 -3.97
C PRO A 34 0.97 2.42 -3.70
N GLN A 35 0.27 2.80 -2.62
CA GLN A 35 0.16 4.18 -2.15
C GLN A 35 0.26 4.20 -0.62
N ASN A 36 1.02 5.15 -0.10
CA ASN A 36 1.07 5.44 1.32
C ASN A 36 0.83 6.93 1.58
N MET A 37 0.33 7.27 2.76
CA MET A 37 0.21 8.65 3.23
C MET A 37 0.91 8.74 4.59
N SER A 38 2.05 9.42 4.65
CA SER A 38 2.83 9.57 5.88
C SER A 38 3.85 10.69 5.78
N ASN A 39 3.96 11.50 6.83
CA ASN A 39 5.09 12.43 7.01
C ASN A 39 6.37 11.73 7.50
N ASN A 40 6.26 10.46 7.91
CA ASN A 40 7.38 9.66 8.38
C ASN A 40 7.95 8.82 7.24
N ALA A 41 8.97 9.36 6.58
CA ALA A 41 9.69 8.70 5.50
C ALA A 41 11.02 8.07 5.97
N ALA A 42 11.52 7.14 5.17
CA ALA A 42 12.88 6.61 5.20
C ALA A 42 13.53 6.91 3.84
N VAL A 43 14.83 7.20 3.87
CA VAL A 43 15.62 7.49 2.67
C VAL A 43 16.22 6.18 2.15
N THR A 44 16.03 5.91 0.87
CA THR A 44 16.61 4.77 0.15
C THR A 44 18.09 5.07 -0.20
N PRO A 45 18.93 4.05 -0.49
CA PRO A 45 20.31 4.29 -0.92
C PRO A 45 20.45 5.22 -2.12
N GLY A 46 19.44 5.26 -3.00
CA GLY A 46 19.38 6.17 -4.15
C GLY A 46 18.92 7.61 -3.83
N GLY A 47 18.71 7.94 -2.54
CA GLY A 47 18.31 9.28 -2.10
C GLY A 47 16.80 9.57 -2.14
N GLY A 48 15.99 8.69 -2.77
CA GLY A 48 14.53 8.81 -2.79
C GLY A 48 13.87 8.36 -1.48
N GLU A 49 12.62 8.77 -1.28
CA GLU A 49 11.85 8.52 -0.05
C GLU A 49 10.82 7.39 -0.18
N ILE A 50 10.61 6.62 0.89
CA ILE A 50 9.50 5.67 1.08
C ILE A 50 8.90 5.79 2.48
N GLY A 51 7.67 5.33 2.69
CA GLY A 51 7.08 5.30 4.03
C GLY A 51 7.85 4.41 5.01
N ARG A 52 7.93 4.82 6.29
CA ARG A 52 8.62 4.03 7.34
C ARG A 52 8.10 2.61 7.53
N ALA A 53 6.80 2.38 7.30
CA ALA A 53 6.21 1.04 7.34
C ALA A 53 6.86 0.11 6.31
N GLN A 54 7.12 0.59 5.10
CA GLN A 54 7.78 -0.20 4.06
C GLN A 54 9.26 -0.42 4.37
N ALA A 55 9.93 0.56 4.98
CA ALA A 55 11.30 0.37 5.45
C ALA A 55 11.39 -0.72 6.55
N LEU A 56 10.44 -0.74 7.49
CA LEU A 56 10.34 -1.80 8.50
C LEU A 56 10.09 -3.17 7.85
N GLN A 57 9.18 -3.25 6.89
CA GLN A 57 8.88 -4.49 6.18
C GLN A 57 10.07 -5.01 5.38
N ALA A 58 10.78 -4.12 4.66
CA ALA A 58 11.99 -4.47 3.93
C ALA A 58 13.07 -5.01 4.87
N LYS A 59 13.27 -4.38 6.04
CA LYS A 59 14.16 -4.87 7.09
C LYS A 59 13.75 -6.27 7.59
N ALA A 60 12.45 -6.50 7.80
CA ALA A 60 11.95 -7.80 8.23
C ALA A 60 12.25 -8.89 7.18
N MET A 61 12.14 -8.54 5.90
CA MET A 61 12.37 -9.43 4.75
C MET A 61 13.85 -9.54 4.34
N GLY A 62 14.75 -8.76 4.95
CA GLY A 62 16.17 -8.70 4.57
C GLY A 62 16.38 -8.20 3.14
N ALA A 63 15.60 -7.19 2.74
CA ALA A 63 15.65 -6.54 1.43
C ALA A 63 16.28 -5.16 1.54
N GLU A 64 17.06 -4.75 0.54
CA GLU A 64 17.52 -3.35 0.43
C GLU A 64 16.35 -2.42 0.13
N LEU A 65 16.40 -1.19 0.63
CA LEU A 65 15.32 -0.24 0.40
C LEU A 65 15.31 0.22 -1.06
N SER A 66 14.12 0.29 -1.63
CA SER A 66 13.90 0.80 -2.98
C SER A 66 12.65 1.67 -3.02
N VAL A 67 12.69 2.75 -3.80
CA VAL A 67 11.54 3.65 -4.03
C VAL A 67 10.36 2.89 -4.64
N HIS A 68 10.63 1.81 -5.36
CA HIS A 68 9.60 0.96 -5.96
C HIS A 68 8.81 0.15 -4.93
N MET A 69 9.27 0.03 -3.68
CA MET A 69 8.47 -0.61 -2.60
C MET A 69 7.29 0.25 -2.16
N ASN A 70 7.34 1.56 -2.39
CA ASN A 70 6.26 2.50 -2.14
C ASN A 70 6.27 3.60 -3.21
N PRO A 71 5.75 3.32 -4.42
CA PRO A 71 5.93 4.20 -5.57
C PRO A 71 5.12 5.49 -5.49
N VAL A 72 4.06 5.56 -4.68
CA VAL A 72 3.34 6.81 -4.40
C VAL A 72 3.35 7.07 -2.89
N LEU A 73 3.99 8.16 -2.48
CA LEU A 73 4.02 8.62 -1.10
C LEU A 73 3.41 10.03 -1.02
N LEU A 74 2.35 10.15 -0.23
CA LEU A 74 1.71 11.43 0.08
C LEU A 74 2.24 11.94 1.41
N LYS A 75 2.74 13.18 1.43
CA LYS A 75 3.19 13.87 2.66
C LYS A 75 2.25 15.03 2.97
N PRO A 76 1.32 14.89 3.92
CA PRO A 76 0.42 15.96 4.30
C PRO A 76 1.17 17.24 4.70
N GLN A 77 0.79 18.37 4.11
CA GLN A 77 1.33 19.71 4.42
C GLN A 77 0.30 20.61 5.10
N SER A 78 -0.98 20.38 4.85
CA SER A 78 -2.12 21.06 5.47
C SER A 78 -3.27 20.09 5.68
N GLU A 79 -4.40 20.56 6.19
CA GLU A 79 -5.61 19.71 6.35
C GLU A 79 -6.12 19.15 5.02
N THR A 80 -5.91 19.84 3.90
CA THR A 80 -6.46 19.48 2.60
C THR A 80 -5.40 19.21 1.52
N GLY A 81 -4.12 19.47 1.80
CA GLY A 81 -3.03 19.43 0.83
C GLY A 81 -1.89 18.48 1.22
N ALA A 82 -1.32 17.81 0.21
CA ALA A 82 -0.16 16.94 0.38
C ALA A 82 0.87 17.13 -0.75
N GLN A 83 2.15 16.90 -0.44
CA GLN A 83 3.16 16.65 -1.47
C GLN A 83 2.89 15.29 -2.10
N VAL A 84 3.03 15.22 -3.42
CA VAL A 84 2.95 13.97 -4.18
C VAL A 84 4.36 13.57 -4.56
N ILE A 85 4.84 12.50 -3.93
CA ILE A 85 6.12 11.87 -4.27
C ILE A 85 5.82 10.64 -5.10
N VAL A 86 6.43 10.55 -6.28
CA VAL A 86 6.31 9.43 -7.21
C VAL A 86 7.69 8.84 -7.45
N GLN A 87 7.85 7.54 -7.18
CA GLN A 87 9.11 6.80 -7.30
C GLN A 87 10.30 7.54 -6.63
N GLY A 88 10.05 8.13 -5.46
CA GLY A 88 11.05 8.83 -4.65
C GLY A 88 11.32 10.29 -5.04
N HIS A 89 10.65 10.83 -6.06
CA HIS A 89 10.79 12.22 -6.51
C HIS A 89 9.53 13.03 -6.25
N MET A 90 9.67 14.26 -5.75
CA MET A 90 8.54 15.18 -5.58
C MET A 90 8.09 15.72 -6.94
N GLU A 91 6.87 15.38 -7.36
CA GLU A 91 6.29 15.84 -8.62
C GLU A 91 5.40 17.09 -8.44
N GLY A 92 4.94 17.37 -7.22
CA GLY A 92 4.18 18.57 -6.93
C GLY A 92 3.43 18.51 -5.61
N THR A 93 2.50 19.45 -5.45
CA THR A 93 1.54 19.48 -4.34
C THR A 93 0.13 19.38 -4.91
N ALA A 94 -0.73 18.63 -4.24
CA ALA A 94 -2.12 18.45 -4.65
C ALA A 94 -3.05 18.70 -3.47
N GLN A 95 -4.15 19.39 -3.72
CA GLN A 95 -5.31 19.36 -2.83
C GLN A 95 -6.01 18.01 -2.98
N ALA A 96 -6.79 17.60 -1.97
CA ALA A 96 -7.52 16.32 -1.99
C ALA A 96 -8.31 16.11 -3.30
N LYS A 97 -9.04 17.12 -3.80
CA LYS A 97 -9.80 17.02 -5.06
C LYS A 97 -8.89 16.78 -6.27
N ASP A 98 -7.77 17.49 -6.34
CA ASP A 98 -6.88 17.45 -7.50
C ASP A 98 -6.12 16.12 -7.52
N TYR A 99 -5.85 15.56 -6.33
CA TYR A 99 -5.26 14.25 -6.20
C TYR A 99 -6.18 13.14 -6.73
N HIS A 100 -7.49 13.21 -6.49
CA HIS A 100 -8.45 12.26 -7.07
C HIS A 100 -8.36 12.21 -8.60
N ALA A 101 -8.26 13.37 -9.26
CA ALA A 101 -8.09 13.43 -10.72
C ALA A 101 -6.70 12.95 -11.20
N LEU A 102 -5.69 12.98 -10.33
CA LEU A 102 -4.33 12.55 -10.62
C LEU A 102 -4.17 11.02 -10.54
N LYS A 103 -4.86 10.34 -9.62
CA LYS A 103 -4.67 8.90 -9.36
C LYS A 103 -4.66 8.00 -10.60
N PRO A 104 -5.59 8.13 -11.58
CA PRO A 104 -5.59 7.26 -12.77
C PRO A 104 -4.29 7.38 -13.59
N LYS A 105 -3.64 8.55 -13.57
CA LYS A 105 -2.36 8.78 -14.25
C LYS A 105 -1.17 8.16 -13.52
N LEU A 106 -1.31 7.88 -12.22
CA LEU A 106 -0.26 7.28 -11.40
C LEU A 106 -0.27 5.75 -11.47
N LEU A 107 -1.42 5.11 -11.75
CA LEU A 107 -1.55 3.65 -11.77
C LEU A 107 -0.50 2.96 -12.66
N PRO A 108 -0.18 3.43 -13.89
CA PRO A 108 0.87 2.82 -14.70
C PRO A 108 2.25 2.81 -14.01
N ARG A 109 2.59 3.88 -13.26
CA ARG A 109 3.86 4.00 -12.51
C ARG A 109 3.89 3.10 -11.29
N VAL A 110 2.72 2.88 -10.68
CA VAL A 110 2.54 1.92 -9.58
C VAL A 110 2.77 0.50 -10.10
N LEU A 111 2.16 0.13 -11.24
CA LEU A 111 2.31 -1.20 -11.84
C LEU A 111 3.75 -1.44 -12.32
N GLU A 112 4.39 -0.45 -12.95
CA GLU A 112 5.82 -0.50 -13.29
C GLU A 112 6.67 -0.84 -12.07
N SER A 113 6.45 -0.13 -10.95
CA SER A 113 7.19 -0.37 -9.70
C SER A 113 6.89 -1.75 -9.10
N PHE A 114 5.63 -2.21 -9.20
CA PHE A 114 5.26 -3.55 -8.77
C PHE A 114 6.03 -4.61 -9.57
N HIS A 115 6.10 -4.48 -10.89
CA HIS A 115 6.85 -5.42 -11.74
C HIS A 115 8.36 -5.39 -11.48
N ILE A 116 8.94 -4.21 -11.21
CA ILE A 116 10.35 -4.10 -10.80
C ILE A 116 10.58 -4.86 -9.48
N VAL A 117 9.72 -4.66 -8.48
CA VAL A 117 9.83 -5.36 -7.18
C VAL A 117 9.57 -6.86 -7.31
N ALA A 118 8.67 -7.28 -8.20
CA ALA A 118 8.34 -8.68 -8.42
C ALA A 118 9.41 -9.45 -9.20
N GLY A 119 10.19 -8.77 -10.06
CA GLY A 119 11.14 -9.41 -10.98
C GLY A 119 12.23 -10.25 -10.30
N ASP A 120 12.56 -9.96 -9.04
CA ASP A 120 13.58 -10.70 -8.25
C ASP A 120 13.01 -11.43 -7.03
N ALA A 121 11.69 -11.47 -6.87
CA ALA A 121 11.00 -11.99 -5.70
C ALA A 121 10.38 -13.36 -5.95
N ASP A 122 10.46 -14.25 -4.97
CA ASP A 122 9.64 -15.46 -4.94
C ASP A 122 8.23 -15.17 -4.39
N LEU A 123 8.12 -14.12 -3.57
CA LEU A 123 6.87 -13.66 -2.97
C LEU A 123 6.87 -12.14 -2.77
N VAL A 124 5.82 -11.47 -3.23
CA VAL A 124 5.57 -10.06 -2.91
C VAL A 124 4.42 -9.96 -1.91
N LEU A 125 4.69 -9.39 -0.74
CA LEU A 125 3.65 -9.10 0.25
C LEU A 125 3.21 -7.65 0.11
N ILE A 126 1.98 -7.47 -0.38
CA ILE A 126 1.42 -6.17 -0.68
C ILE A 126 0.56 -5.69 0.49
N GLU A 127 0.80 -4.46 0.99
CA GLU A 127 -0.04 -3.79 1.98
C GLU A 127 -0.99 -2.79 1.30
N GLY A 128 -2.31 -2.92 1.55
CA GLY A 128 -3.30 -1.91 1.16
C GLY A 128 -3.35 -0.69 2.09
N ALA A 129 -4.20 0.27 1.77
CA ALA A 129 -4.41 1.49 2.55
C ALA A 129 -5.82 1.53 3.15
N GLY A 130 -5.95 1.70 4.47
CA GLY A 130 -7.28 1.80 5.09
C GLY A 130 -8.18 0.60 4.78
N SER A 131 -9.43 0.89 4.45
CA SER A 131 -10.45 -0.05 4.00
C SER A 131 -10.64 -0.02 2.48
N PRO A 132 -10.84 -1.17 1.81
CA PRO A 132 -11.18 -1.20 0.39
C PRO A 132 -12.62 -0.77 0.09
N ALA A 133 -13.48 -0.70 1.12
CA ALA A 133 -14.91 -0.45 0.97
C ALA A 133 -15.29 1.04 1.05
N GLU A 134 -14.32 1.96 0.98
CA GLU A 134 -14.61 3.39 0.91
C GLU A 134 -15.09 3.75 -0.50
N ALA A 135 -16.41 3.66 -0.72
CA ALA A 135 -17.03 3.87 -2.02
C ALA A 135 -16.68 5.22 -2.66
N ASN A 136 -16.44 6.26 -1.84
CA ASN A 136 -15.97 7.57 -2.27
C ASN A 136 -14.53 7.58 -2.82
N LEU A 137 -13.73 6.55 -2.55
CA LEU A 137 -12.35 6.41 -3.00
C LEU A 137 -12.16 5.38 -4.12
N ARG A 138 -13.23 4.64 -4.50
CA ARG A 138 -13.18 3.54 -5.47
C ARG A 138 -12.79 4.00 -6.87
N GLU A 139 -13.36 5.11 -7.34
CA GLU A 139 -13.03 5.64 -8.67
C GLU A 139 -11.56 6.06 -8.72
N GLY A 140 -10.80 5.41 -9.61
CA GLY A 140 -9.36 5.65 -9.74
C GLY A 140 -8.54 5.15 -8.54
N ASP A 141 -9.03 4.17 -7.77
CA ASP A 141 -8.26 3.59 -6.67
C ASP A 141 -6.95 2.97 -7.18
N ILE A 142 -5.84 3.36 -6.55
CA ILE A 142 -4.51 2.81 -6.82
C ILE A 142 -3.91 2.16 -5.57
N ALA A 143 -4.65 2.14 -4.45
CA ALA A 143 -4.16 1.76 -3.14
C ALA A 143 -4.74 0.43 -2.65
N ASN A 144 -5.94 0.05 -3.09
CA ASN A 144 -6.65 -1.18 -2.69
C ASN A 144 -7.10 -2.02 -3.90
N MET A 145 -8.41 -2.09 -4.16
CA MET A 145 -9.00 -2.97 -5.16
C MET A 145 -8.65 -2.54 -6.58
N GLY A 146 -8.60 -1.24 -6.87
CA GLY A 146 -8.22 -0.81 -8.22
C GLY A 146 -6.78 -1.19 -8.59
N PHE A 147 -5.87 -1.26 -7.60
CA PHE A 147 -4.56 -1.89 -7.81
C PHE A 147 -4.64 -3.41 -7.87
N ALA A 148 -5.41 -4.04 -6.97
CA ALA A 148 -5.51 -5.50 -6.89
C ALA A 148 -6.04 -6.14 -8.17
N GLU A 149 -7.09 -5.55 -8.77
CA GLU A 149 -7.67 -5.93 -10.05
C GLU A 149 -6.66 -5.69 -11.18
N ALA A 150 -6.04 -4.50 -11.25
CA ALA A 150 -5.09 -4.16 -12.30
C ALA A 150 -3.83 -5.04 -12.29
N ALA A 151 -3.35 -5.43 -11.10
CA ALA A 151 -2.21 -6.33 -10.93
C ALA A 151 -2.62 -7.82 -10.89
N ASN A 152 -3.93 -8.12 -10.92
CA ASN A 152 -4.50 -9.46 -10.79
C ASN A 152 -3.93 -10.25 -9.60
N VAL A 153 -3.99 -9.66 -8.39
CA VAL A 153 -3.44 -10.26 -7.16
C VAL A 153 -4.54 -10.66 -6.17
N PRO A 154 -4.39 -11.78 -5.45
CA PRO A 154 -5.37 -12.19 -4.46
C PRO A 154 -5.38 -11.23 -3.27
N VAL A 155 -6.55 -11.01 -2.67
CA VAL A 155 -6.75 -10.13 -1.51
C VAL A 155 -7.08 -10.95 -0.27
N VAL A 156 -6.48 -10.57 0.86
CA VAL A 156 -6.79 -11.09 2.20
C VAL A 156 -7.20 -9.91 3.07
N LEU A 157 -8.37 -10.02 3.70
CA LEU A 157 -8.89 -8.99 4.60
C LEU A 157 -8.38 -9.22 6.03
N CYS A 158 -7.77 -8.19 6.60
CA CYS A 158 -7.33 -8.13 8.00
C CYS A 158 -8.33 -7.32 8.82
N ALA A 159 -8.72 -7.85 9.98
CA ALA A 159 -9.68 -7.22 10.86
C ALA A 159 -9.19 -7.27 12.31
N ASP A 160 -9.59 -6.27 13.10
CA ASP A 160 -9.20 -6.12 14.50
C ASP A 160 -10.39 -6.50 15.40
N ILE A 161 -10.23 -7.56 16.18
CA ILE A 161 -11.26 -8.05 17.11
C ILE A 161 -11.36 -7.18 18.38
N GLU A 162 -10.26 -6.55 18.81
CA GLU A 162 -10.19 -5.85 20.10
C GLU A 162 -11.04 -4.58 20.10
N ARG A 163 -11.21 -3.95 18.93
CA ARG A 163 -12.07 -2.75 18.79
C ARG A 163 -13.58 -3.06 18.82
N GLY A 164 -13.96 -4.34 18.81
CA GLY A 164 -15.35 -4.76 18.70
C GLY A 164 -15.96 -4.52 17.31
N GLY A 165 -17.13 -5.09 17.05
CA GLY A 165 -17.84 -4.90 15.77
C GLY A 165 -17.20 -5.60 14.56
N VAL A 166 -16.18 -6.45 14.76
CA VAL A 166 -15.39 -7.04 13.67
C VAL A 166 -16.22 -7.76 12.60
N LEU A 167 -17.27 -8.49 13.01
CA LEU A 167 -18.13 -9.23 12.08
C LEU A 167 -18.93 -8.25 11.21
N ALA A 168 -19.45 -7.17 11.80
CA ALA A 168 -20.14 -6.13 11.05
C ALA A 168 -19.19 -5.42 10.08
N SER A 169 -17.95 -5.16 10.49
CA SER A 169 -16.94 -4.56 9.60
C SER A 169 -16.55 -5.49 8.44
N ILE A 170 -16.38 -6.80 8.69
CA ILE A 170 -16.09 -7.78 7.64
C ILE A 170 -17.27 -7.89 6.67
N VAL A 171 -18.48 -8.10 7.19
CA VAL A 171 -19.69 -8.23 6.37
C VAL A 171 -19.96 -6.95 5.59
N GLY A 172 -19.84 -5.79 6.22
CA GLY A 172 -20.02 -4.48 5.58
C GLY A 172 -18.97 -4.23 4.50
N THR A 173 -17.71 -4.59 4.74
CA THR A 173 -16.65 -4.51 3.73
C THR A 173 -17.02 -5.36 2.51
N HIS A 174 -17.31 -6.66 2.72
CA HIS A 174 -17.67 -7.58 1.65
C HIS A 174 -18.94 -7.14 0.88
N ALA A 175 -19.97 -6.66 1.58
CA ALA A 175 -21.22 -6.22 0.96
C ALA A 175 -21.07 -4.98 0.09
N LEU A 176 -20.03 -4.16 0.33
CA LEU A 176 -19.76 -2.96 -0.45
C LEU A 176 -18.87 -3.22 -1.67
N LEU A 177 -18.18 -4.36 -1.74
CA LEU A 177 -17.37 -4.78 -2.89
C LEU A 177 -18.26 -5.10 -4.10
N SER A 178 -17.77 -4.79 -5.29
CA SER A 178 -18.41 -5.17 -6.54
C SER A 178 -18.20 -6.65 -6.85
N PRO A 179 -18.97 -7.27 -7.76
CA PRO A 179 -18.75 -8.67 -8.14
C PRO A 179 -17.37 -9.00 -8.74
N THR A 180 -16.64 -7.99 -9.24
CA THR A 180 -15.27 -8.17 -9.77
C THR A 180 -14.20 -8.03 -8.69
N GLU A 181 -14.58 -7.54 -7.51
CA GLU A 181 -13.73 -7.29 -6.34
C GLU A 181 -13.85 -8.44 -5.31
#